data_AF-A0A2D0N436-F1
#
_entry.id   AF-A0A2D0N436-F1
#
_cell.length_a   1.000
_cell.length_b   1.000
_cell.length_c   1.000
_cell.angle_alpha   90.00
_cell.angle_beta   90.00
_cell.angle_gamma   90.00
#
_symmetry.space_group_name_H-M   'P 1'
#
loop_
_entity.id
_entity.type
_entity.pdbx_description
1 polymer ?
#
loop_
_entity_poly.entity_id
_entity_poly.type
_entity_poly.pdbx_seq_one_letter_code
_entity_poly.pdbx_strand_id
1 'polypeptide(L)'
;MAKKRFTDNFESLFGDPIEDTQSQEQATTSDQGAPEADETADADKKKISGKDFTDSLQSFLSETFEESFERQMAEVKKQEPAEKPKRPKRRRSSLDMLIRNTVEPSKIEIEGEAPKRRRITLTFEPQKLEKLRNIARVERAMLKDIINDIVGEYIQKYETGKEDKK
;
A
#
# COMPACT_ATOMS: atom_id res chain seq x y z
N MET A 1 -28.62 -23.13 -16.30
CA MET A 1 -27.46 -22.27 -16.01
C MET A 1 -26.97 -22.56 -14.60
N ALA A 2 -25.79 -23.16 -14.47
CA ALA A 2 -25.23 -23.58 -13.19
C ALA A 2 -24.60 -22.39 -12.46
N LYS A 3 -25.17 -22.01 -11.32
CA LYS A 3 -24.57 -21.04 -10.40
C LYS A 3 -23.47 -21.78 -9.64
N LYS A 4 -22.21 -21.62 -10.07
CA LYS A 4 -21.05 -22.26 -9.46
C LYS A 4 -20.95 -21.87 -7.97
N ARG A 5 -20.86 -22.87 -7.09
CA ARG A 5 -20.64 -22.73 -5.64
C ARG A 5 -19.15 -22.47 -5.41
N PHE A 6 -18.78 -21.20 -5.37
CA PHE A 6 -17.40 -20.78 -5.15
C PHE A 6 -16.96 -20.92 -3.67
N THR A 7 -17.92 -21.05 -2.77
CA THR A 7 -17.72 -21.09 -1.31
C THR A 7 -17.44 -22.48 -0.76
N ASP A 8 -17.97 -23.54 -1.39
CA ASP A 8 -17.94 -24.89 -0.83
C ASP A 8 -16.52 -25.49 -0.82
N ASN A 9 -15.63 -25.06 -1.72
CA ASN A 9 -14.23 -25.49 -1.71
C ASN A 9 -13.32 -24.65 -0.79
N PHE A 10 -13.78 -23.50 -0.31
CA PHE A 10 -12.97 -22.61 0.54
C PHE A 10 -13.15 -22.93 2.03
N GLU A 11 -14.33 -23.41 2.42
CA GLU A 11 -14.65 -23.78 3.81
C GLU A 11 -13.89 -25.02 4.29
N SER A 12 -13.59 -25.96 3.38
CA SER A 12 -12.77 -27.15 3.68
C SER A 12 -11.30 -26.83 4.03
N LEU A 13 -10.79 -25.66 3.64
CA LEU A 13 -9.42 -25.21 3.94
C LEU A 13 -9.25 -24.62 5.34
N PHE A 14 -10.35 -24.18 5.96
CA PHE A 14 -10.37 -23.55 7.30
C PHE A 14 -11.21 -24.34 8.31
N GLY A 15 -11.70 -25.52 7.91
CA GLY A 15 -12.70 -26.30 8.65
C GLY A 15 -12.18 -27.10 9.84
N ASP A 16 -10.87 -27.18 10.06
CA ASP A 16 -10.32 -27.77 11.28
C ASP A 16 -9.89 -26.64 12.24
N PRO A 17 -10.59 -26.43 13.37
CA PRO A 17 -10.06 -25.58 14.42
C PRO A 17 -8.78 -26.23 14.96
N ILE A 18 -7.66 -25.55 14.79
CA ILE A 18 -6.43 -25.84 15.50
C ILE A 18 -6.73 -25.60 16.98
N GLU A 19 -7.03 -26.66 17.72
CA GLU A 19 -7.07 -26.60 19.18
C GLU A 19 -5.66 -26.29 19.67
N ASP A 20 -5.48 -25.06 20.14
CA ASP A 20 -4.43 -24.65 21.04
C ASP A 20 -4.38 -25.63 22.23
N THR A 21 -3.38 -26.53 22.23
CA THR A 21 -2.94 -27.22 23.45
C THR A 21 -1.42 -27.26 23.50
N GLN A 22 -0.85 -26.15 23.98
CA GLN A 22 0.35 -26.24 24.80
C GLN A 22 -0.02 -26.98 26.09
N SER A 23 0.42 -28.22 26.29
CA SER A 23 0.74 -28.83 27.60
C SER A 23 1.11 -30.32 27.47
N GLN A 24 2.14 -30.69 28.22
CA GLN A 24 2.47 -32.04 28.74
C GLN A 24 3.11 -33.12 27.83
N GLU A 25 4.42 -33.25 28.03
CA GLU A 25 5.17 -34.44 28.45
C GLU A 25 4.47 -35.84 28.51
N GLN A 26 5.25 -36.85 28.11
CA GLN A 26 5.23 -38.29 28.46
C GLN A 26 4.41 -39.32 27.64
N ALA A 27 5.18 -40.12 26.87
CA ALA A 27 5.34 -41.58 26.99
C ALA A 27 4.49 -42.59 26.17
N THR A 28 5.20 -43.66 25.73
CA THR A 28 4.81 -45.04 25.28
C THR A 28 4.27 -45.18 23.85
N THR A 29 4.93 -45.85 22.87
CA THR A 29 5.41 -47.24 22.62
C THR A 29 4.34 -48.30 22.34
N SER A 30 4.46 -48.92 21.14
CA SER A 30 3.99 -50.27 20.68
C SER A 30 2.47 -50.50 20.62
N ASP A 31 1.87 -51.37 19.81
CA ASP A 31 2.14 -52.16 18.59
C ASP A 31 0.80 -52.93 18.33
N GLN A 32 0.61 -53.44 17.10
CA GLN A 32 -0.34 -54.48 16.67
C GLN A 32 -1.83 -54.17 16.39
N GLY A 33 -2.28 -54.64 15.21
CA GLY A 33 -3.63 -55.17 15.01
C GLY A 33 -4.25 -54.89 13.64
N ALA A 34 -4.10 -55.82 12.70
CA ALA A 34 -4.98 -56.03 11.53
C ALA A 34 -5.46 -57.50 11.58
N PRO A 35 -6.43 -57.98 10.76
CA PRO A 35 -7.36 -57.34 9.82
C PRO A 35 -8.84 -57.81 9.99
N GLU A 36 -9.80 -57.29 9.22
CA GLU A 36 -10.88 -58.09 8.58
C GLU A 36 -11.68 -57.24 7.56
N ALA A 37 -12.17 -57.91 6.52
CA ALA A 37 -12.59 -57.38 5.23
C ALA A 37 -14.11 -57.15 5.11
N ASP A 38 -14.52 -56.17 4.29
CA ASP A 38 -15.68 -56.34 3.40
C ASP A 38 -15.64 -55.33 2.23
N GLU A 39 -15.93 -55.84 1.03
CA GLU A 39 -15.82 -55.17 -0.27
C GLU A 39 -17.12 -54.44 -0.64
N THR A 40 -17.06 -53.14 -0.97
CA THR A 40 -17.94 -52.54 -1.99
C THR A 40 -17.31 -51.29 -2.64
N ALA A 41 -17.04 -51.40 -3.94
CA ALA A 41 -17.13 -50.40 -5.01
C ALA A 41 -16.29 -49.09 -4.97
N ASP A 42 -15.40 -48.98 -5.97
CA ASP A 42 -14.81 -47.79 -6.61
C ASP A 42 -14.18 -46.71 -5.71
N ALA A 43 -12.99 -47.04 -5.21
CA ALA A 43 -12.05 -46.09 -4.66
C ALA A 43 -11.03 -45.65 -5.72
N ASP A 44 -11.40 -44.70 -6.57
CA ASP A 44 -10.44 -43.84 -7.27
C ASP A 44 -9.85 -42.83 -6.26
N LYS A 45 -9.23 -43.36 -5.19
CA LYS A 45 -8.51 -42.59 -4.17
C LYS A 45 -7.16 -42.20 -4.77
N LYS A 46 -7.19 -41.24 -5.70
CA LYS A 46 -6.00 -40.47 -6.05
C LYS A 46 -5.47 -39.86 -4.77
N LYS A 47 -4.35 -40.40 -4.30
CA LYS A 47 -3.55 -39.81 -3.24
C LYS A 47 -3.29 -38.36 -3.67
N ILE A 48 -3.97 -37.41 -3.02
CA ILE A 48 -3.67 -35.98 -3.18
C ILE A 48 -2.31 -35.82 -2.48
N SER A 49 -1.27 -36.10 -3.26
CA SER A 49 0.11 -35.85 -2.90
C SER A 49 0.21 -34.35 -2.66
N GLY A 50 0.39 -33.95 -1.40
CA GLY A 50 0.61 -32.56 -0.99
C GLY A 50 1.87 -31.91 -1.57
N LYS A 51 2.45 -32.49 -2.63
CA LYS A 51 3.55 -31.96 -3.43
C LYS A 51 3.07 -31.26 -4.70
N ASP A 52 1.88 -31.63 -5.19
CA ASP A 52 1.36 -31.07 -6.45
C ASP A 52 0.75 -29.67 -6.24
N PHE A 53 0.38 -29.33 -4.99
CA PHE A 53 -0.14 -28.00 -4.67
C PHE A 53 0.95 -26.93 -4.68
N THR A 54 2.13 -27.21 -4.11
CA THR A 54 3.25 -26.27 -4.13
C THR A 54 3.79 -26.10 -5.54
N ASP A 55 3.85 -27.18 -6.31
CA ASP A 55 4.30 -27.14 -7.71
C ASP A 55 3.28 -26.40 -8.59
N SER A 56 1.97 -26.62 -8.38
CA SER A 56 0.91 -25.89 -9.09
C SER A 56 0.83 -24.41 -8.68
N LEU A 57 1.14 -24.08 -7.43
CA LEU A 57 1.21 -22.70 -6.97
C LEU A 57 2.46 -22.02 -7.54
N GLN A 58 3.60 -22.72 -7.55
CA GLN A 58 4.84 -22.21 -8.12
C GLN A 58 4.68 -21.99 -9.63
N SER A 59 4.04 -22.90 -10.36
CA SER A 59 3.78 -22.73 -11.80
C SER A 59 2.84 -21.54 -12.06
N PHE A 60 1.79 -21.38 -11.26
CA PHE A 60 0.86 -20.25 -11.37
C PHE A 60 1.55 -18.91 -11.04
N LEU A 61 2.37 -18.87 -9.99
CA LEU A 61 3.14 -17.67 -9.63
C LEU A 61 4.17 -17.35 -10.71
N SER A 62 4.90 -18.33 -11.23
CA SER A 62 5.86 -18.09 -12.31
C SER A 62 5.18 -17.58 -13.57
N GLU A 63 4.04 -18.15 -13.96
CA GLU A 63 3.29 -17.72 -15.15
C GLU A 63 2.75 -16.29 -14.98
N THR A 64 2.21 -15.95 -13.80
CA THR A 64 1.74 -14.59 -13.52
C THR A 64 2.87 -13.56 -13.42
N PHE A 65 4.03 -13.92 -12.85
CA PHE A 65 5.20 -13.03 -12.82
C PHE A 65 5.80 -12.85 -14.21
N GLU A 66 5.90 -13.92 -15.01
CA GLU A 66 6.43 -13.87 -16.37
C GLU A 66 5.50 -13.08 -17.29
N GLU A 67 4.19 -13.27 -17.21
CA GLU A 67 3.22 -12.46 -17.95
C GLU A 67 3.24 -10.98 -17.52
N SER A 68 3.39 -10.70 -16.21
CA SER A 68 3.53 -9.33 -15.70
C SER A 68 4.85 -8.70 -16.15
N PHE A 69 5.94 -9.44 -16.14
CA PHE A 69 7.26 -8.97 -16.52
C PHE A 69 7.37 -8.76 -18.02
N GLU A 70 6.77 -9.63 -18.83
CA GLU A 70 6.71 -9.50 -20.28
C GLU A 70 5.84 -8.30 -20.69
N ARG A 71 4.71 -8.05 -20.01
CA ARG A 71 3.91 -6.82 -20.18
C ARG A 71 4.71 -5.57 -19.80
N GLN A 72 5.46 -5.61 -18.70
CA GLN A 72 6.29 -4.49 -18.25
C GLN A 72 7.48 -4.23 -19.19
N MET A 73 8.14 -5.28 -19.67
CA MET A 73 9.21 -5.20 -20.68
C MET A 73 8.70 -4.72 -22.03
N ALA A 74 7.51 -5.18 -22.47
CA ALA A 74 6.86 -4.72 -23.69
C ALA A 74 6.42 -3.25 -23.60
N GLU A 75 5.99 -2.78 -22.42
CA GLU A 75 5.75 -1.37 -22.14
C GLU A 75 7.03 -0.54 -22.17
N VAL A 76 8.15 -1.06 -21.65
CA VAL A 76 9.46 -0.37 -21.68
C VAL A 76 10.03 -0.28 -23.10
N LYS A 77 9.85 -1.31 -23.95
CA LYS A 77 10.33 -1.30 -25.35
C LYS A 77 9.49 -0.43 -26.30
N LYS A 78 8.27 -0.05 -25.91
CA LYS A 78 7.39 0.87 -26.67
C LYS A 78 7.44 2.32 -26.18
N GLN A 79 8.25 2.63 -25.17
CA GLN A 79 8.35 3.98 -24.61
C GLN A 79 9.54 4.76 -25.18
N GLU A 80 9.35 5.31 -26.39
CA GLU A 80 9.68 6.72 -26.58
C GLU A 80 8.76 7.56 -25.65
N PRO A 81 9.16 8.75 -25.17
CA PRO A 81 8.55 9.37 -24.00
C PRO A 81 7.15 9.89 -24.32
N ALA A 82 6.14 9.07 -24.03
CA ALA A 82 4.75 9.47 -24.09
C ALA A 82 4.08 9.21 -22.73
N GLU A 83 3.53 10.28 -22.19
CA GLU A 83 2.88 10.40 -20.89
C GLU A 83 1.82 9.32 -20.64
N LYS A 84 1.71 8.87 -19.39
CA LYS A 84 0.72 7.88 -18.91
C LYS A 84 -0.70 8.21 -19.41
N PRO A 85 -1.47 7.26 -19.98
CA PRO A 85 -2.84 7.53 -20.37
C PRO A 85 -3.70 7.79 -19.13
N LYS A 86 -4.05 9.05 -18.91
CA LYS A 86 -5.01 9.47 -17.88
C LYS A 86 -6.36 8.83 -18.22
N ARG A 87 -6.91 8.01 -17.31
CA ARG A 87 -8.28 7.47 -17.43
C ARG A 87 -9.23 8.61 -17.79
N PRO A 88 -10.09 8.49 -18.81
CA PRO A 88 -11.01 9.57 -19.17
C PRO A 88 -11.95 9.80 -17.97
N LYS A 89 -11.88 11.00 -17.39
CA LYS A 89 -12.82 11.42 -16.35
C LYS A 89 -14.21 11.36 -16.98
N ARG A 90 -15.04 10.40 -16.58
CA ARG A 90 -16.46 10.36 -16.95
C ARG A 90 -17.05 11.73 -16.61
N ARG A 91 -17.63 12.41 -17.61
CA ARG A 91 -18.31 13.70 -17.39
C ARG A 91 -19.43 13.43 -16.40
N ARG A 92 -19.27 13.91 -15.16
CA ARG A 92 -20.31 13.77 -14.14
C ARG A 92 -21.55 14.51 -14.66
N SER A 93 -22.70 13.86 -14.58
CA SER A 93 -23.98 14.47 -14.97
C SER A 93 -24.22 15.70 -14.09
N SER A 94 -24.78 16.76 -14.69
CA SER A 94 -25.03 18.05 -14.03
C SER A 94 -25.87 17.93 -12.76
N LEU A 95 -26.76 16.94 -12.71
CA LEU A 95 -27.62 16.70 -11.55
C LEU A 95 -26.86 16.08 -10.37
N ASP A 96 -26.00 15.07 -10.59
CA ASP A 96 -25.18 14.49 -9.51
C ASP A 96 -24.18 15.51 -8.96
N MET A 97 -23.73 16.47 -9.79
CA MET A 97 -22.92 17.60 -9.33
C MET A 97 -23.71 18.55 -8.43
N LEU A 98 -24.95 18.88 -8.80
CA LEU A 98 -25.81 19.75 -7.99
C LEU A 98 -26.20 19.09 -6.67
N ILE A 99 -26.58 17.80 -6.71
CA ILE A 99 -26.99 17.05 -5.51
C ILE A 99 -25.83 16.94 -4.51
N ARG A 100 -24.60 16.67 -4.94
CA ARG A 100 -23.44 16.64 -4.02
C ARG A 100 -23.18 18.00 -3.37
N ASN A 101 -23.28 19.08 -4.15
CA ASN A 101 -23.06 20.44 -3.64
C ASN A 101 -24.14 20.86 -2.63
N THR A 102 -25.37 20.36 -2.76
CA THR A 102 -26.48 20.72 -1.86
C THR A 102 -26.61 19.80 -0.65
N VAL A 103 -26.13 18.55 -0.74
CA VAL A 103 -26.19 17.58 0.37
C VAL A 103 -25.01 17.75 1.34
N GLU A 104 -23.85 18.23 0.89
CA GLU A 104 -22.68 18.54 1.74
C GLU A 104 -22.33 20.04 1.71
N PRO A 105 -23.10 20.93 2.38
CA PRO A 105 -22.85 22.38 2.35
C PRO A 105 -21.54 22.80 3.05
N SER A 106 -20.88 21.91 3.78
CA SER A 106 -19.67 22.19 4.56
C SER A 106 -18.35 22.03 3.80
N LYS A 107 -18.38 21.79 2.48
CA LYS A 107 -17.17 21.66 1.63
C LYS A 107 -17.20 22.57 0.40
N ILE A 108 -17.84 23.74 0.50
CA ILE A 108 -17.67 24.81 -0.48
C ILE A 108 -16.58 25.76 0.02
N GLU A 109 -15.40 25.21 0.28
CA GLU A 109 -14.18 25.96 0.16
C GLU A 109 -13.68 25.69 -1.25
N ILE A 110 -13.56 26.74 -2.05
CA ILE A 110 -12.84 26.66 -3.32
C ILE A 110 -11.37 26.45 -2.94
N GLU A 111 -10.99 25.19 -2.70
CA GLU A 111 -9.62 24.71 -2.50
C GLU A 111 -8.81 24.81 -3.81
N GLY A 112 -8.95 25.92 -4.53
CA GLY A 112 -8.27 26.21 -5.79
C GLY A 112 -7.03 27.08 -5.62
N GLU A 113 -6.87 27.76 -4.49
CA GLU A 113 -5.67 28.53 -4.20
C GLU A 113 -4.83 27.74 -3.20
N ALA A 114 -4.09 26.75 -3.71
CA ALA A 114 -2.96 26.19 -2.99
C ALA A 114 -2.17 27.36 -2.36
N PRO A 115 -1.67 27.23 -1.11
CA PRO A 115 -0.96 28.32 -0.46
C PRO A 115 0.09 28.81 -1.44
N LYS A 116 0.07 30.12 -1.77
CA LYS A 116 0.88 30.76 -2.81
C LYS A 116 2.37 30.72 -2.43
N ARG A 117 2.95 29.53 -2.44
CA ARG A 117 4.33 29.23 -2.08
C ARG A 117 5.15 29.33 -3.35
N ARG A 118 6.10 30.25 -3.35
CA ARG A 118 7.10 30.37 -4.41
C ARG A 118 8.33 29.56 -4.03
N ARG A 119 8.83 28.74 -4.93
CA ARG A 119 10.09 28.01 -4.74
C ARG A 119 11.26 28.96 -4.97
N ILE A 120 12.18 28.99 -4.03
CA ILE A 120 13.43 29.76 -4.11
C ILE A 120 14.59 28.78 -3.96
N THR A 121 15.63 28.94 -4.77
CA THR A 121 16.90 28.21 -4.62
C THR A 121 17.90 29.17 -3.98
N LEU A 122 18.45 28.80 -2.84
CA LEU A 122 19.43 29.59 -2.10
C LEU A 122 20.75 28.84 -2.05
N THR A 123 21.86 29.56 -2.11
CA THR A 123 23.20 29.04 -1.90
C THR A 123 23.65 29.40 -0.48
N PHE A 124 24.12 28.38 0.26
CA PHE A 124 24.63 28.56 1.62
C PHE A 124 26.07 28.08 1.70
N GLU A 125 26.83 28.70 2.58
CA GLU A 125 28.13 28.20 3.00
C GLU A 125 27.96 26.83 3.70
N PRO A 126 28.80 25.82 3.40
CA PRO A 126 28.60 24.46 3.90
C PRO A 126 28.59 24.39 5.44
N GLN A 127 29.45 25.17 6.09
CA GLN A 127 29.52 25.23 7.55
C GLN A 127 28.23 25.73 8.20
N LYS A 128 27.55 26.70 7.57
CA LYS A 128 26.28 27.26 8.07
C LYS A 128 25.13 26.27 7.86
N LEU A 129 25.16 25.54 6.75
CA LEU A 129 24.17 24.50 6.46
C LEU A 129 24.24 23.34 7.45
N GLU A 130 25.44 22.89 7.83
CA GLU A 130 25.62 21.85 8.85
C GLU A 130 25.09 22.28 10.21
N LYS A 131 25.38 23.52 10.63
CA LYS A 131 24.84 24.08 11.87
C LYS A 131 23.31 24.13 11.85
N LEU A 132 22.71 24.63 10.77
CA LEU A 132 21.25 24.64 10.61
C LEU A 132 20.64 23.24 10.63
N ARG A 133 21.32 22.25 10.02
CA ARG A 133 20.88 20.85 10.04
C ARG A 133 20.91 20.26 11.44
N ASN A 134 21.93 20.59 12.24
CA ASN A 134 22.02 20.16 13.63
C ASN A 134 20.91 20.78 14.48
N ILE A 135 20.65 22.08 14.32
CA ILE A 135 19.53 22.77 14.99
C ILE A 135 18.20 22.11 14.64
N ALA A 136 17.94 21.87 13.34
CA ALA A 136 16.71 21.21 12.89
C ALA A 136 16.51 19.81 13.49
N ARG A 137 17.60 19.04 13.71
CA ARG A 137 17.53 17.73 14.37
C ARG A 137 17.18 17.84 15.85
N VAL A 138 17.77 18.81 16.56
CA VAL A 138 17.49 19.05 17.98
C VAL A 138 16.04 19.47 18.18
N GLU A 139 15.55 20.37 17.33
CA GLU A 139 14.18 20.91 17.39
C GLU A 139 13.13 19.98 16.76
N ARG A 140 13.55 18.85 16.18
CA ARG A 140 12.70 17.89 15.46
C ARG A 140 11.84 18.55 14.36
N ALA A 141 12.34 19.63 13.78
CA ALA A 141 11.69 20.39 12.72
C ALA A 141 12.37 20.14 11.37
N MET A 142 11.68 20.46 10.26
CA MET A 142 12.34 20.42 8.95
C MET A 142 13.21 21.65 8.74
N LEU A 143 14.29 21.50 7.98
CA LEU A 143 15.19 22.62 7.63
C LEU A 143 14.43 23.82 7.01
N LYS A 144 13.39 23.54 6.22
CA LYS A 144 12.54 24.58 5.62
C LYS A 144 11.81 25.43 6.66
N ASP A 145 11.43 24.84 7.79
CA ASP A 145 10.65 25.50 8.83
C ASP A 145 11.57 26.43 9.63
N ILE A 146 12.76 25.94 10.01
CA ILE A 146 13.83 26.76 10.62
C ILE A 146 14.20 27.97 9.75
N ILE A 147 14.32 27.78 8.43
CA ILE A 147 14.61 28.88 7.51
C ILE A 147 13.46 29.89 7.49
N ASN A 148 12.21 29.44 7.50
CA ASN A 148 11.05 30.35 7.54
C ASN A 148 11.03 31.17 8.83
N ASP A 149 11.33 30.56 9.98
CA ASP A 149 11.34 31.24 11.27
C ASP A 149 12.44 32.30 11.33
N ILE A 150 13.66 31.97 10.88
CA ILE A 150 14.78 32.93 10.80
C ILE A 150 14.43 34.10 9.89
N VAL A 151 13.83 33.82 8.72
CA VAL A 151 13.42 34.87 7.78
C VAL A 151 12.31 35.73 8.39
N GLY A 152 11.33 35.13 9.08
CA GLY A 152 10.26 35.83 9.78
C GLY A 152 10.80 36.77 10.86
N GLU A 153 11.69 36.28 11.73
CA GLU A 153 12.35 37.10 12.73
C GLU A 153 13.17 38.24 12.12
N TYR A 154 13.87 37.98 11.02
CA TYR A 154 14.67 38.98 10.34
C TYR A 154 13.79 40.09 9.77
N ILE A 155 12.69 39.74 9.10
CA ILE A 155 11.72 40.72 8.60
C ILE A 155 11.15 41.56 9.74
N GLN A 156 10.73 40.92 10.83
CA GLN A 156 10.16 41.61 12.00
C GLN A 156 11.16 42.60 12.60
N LYS A 157 12.43 42.20 12.81
CA LYS A 157 13.49 43.07 13.31
C LYS A 157 13.74 44.28 12.39
N TYR A 158 13.63 44.08 11.08
CA TYR A 158 13.78 45.14 10.09
C TYR A 158 12.60 46.11 10.07
N GLU A 159 11.37 45.64 10.27
CA GLU A 159 10.19 46.48 10.31
C GLU A 159 10.18 47.34 11.58
N THR A 160 10.38 46.73 12.76
CA THR A 160 10.41 47.47 14.04
C THR A 160 11.53 48.50 14.08
N GLY A 161 12.74 48.15 13.62
CA GLY A 161 13.88 49.07 13.61
C GLY A 161 13.79 50.20 12.57
N LYS A 162 12.83 50.14 11.63
CA LYS A 162 12.58 51.17 10.64
C LYS A 162 11.55 52.20 11.12
N GLU A 163 10.66 51.80 12.04
CA GLU A 163 9.71 52.70 12.69
C GLU A 163 10.40 53.68 13.65
N ASP A 164 11.51 53.28 14.29
CA ASP A 164 12.29 54.17 15.17
C ASP A 164 13.09 55.26 14.43
N LYS A 165 13.14 55.23 13.09
CA LYS A 165 13.94 56.16 12.26
C LYS A 165 13.10 57.10 11.39
N LYS A 166 11.79 57.17 11.58
CA LYS A 166 10.89 58.03 10.80
C LYS A 166 10.14 58.99 11.70
#